data_AF-A0A2V6BTW9-F1
#
_entry.id   AF-A0A2V6BTW9-F1
#
_cell.length_a   1.000
_cell.length_b   1.000
_cell.length_c   1.000
_cell.angle_alpha   90.00
_cell.angle_beta   90.00
_cell.angle_gamma   90.00
#
_symmetry.space_group_name_H-M   'P 1'
#
loop_
_entity.id
_entity.type
_entity.pdbx_description
1 polymer ?
#
loop_
_entity_poly.entity_id
_entity_poly.type
_entity_poly.pdbx_seq_one_letter_code
_entity_poly.pdbx_strand_id
1 'polypeptide(L)'
;MKKKQKKSKQDCLIGRFFHSIDAGGNLCWQGEVIGRVSEEHYLVQLFDTAMGEPSVQRIIALSEMSPWLFYSNADEMNHSYEHGTASRVRKETPEEIRDY
;
A
#
# COMPACT_ATOMS: atom_id res chain seq x y z
N MET A 1 -15.43 36.86 -10.07
CA MET A 1 -14.54 35.80 -10.61
C MET A 1 -15.05 34.45 -10.13
N LYS A 2 -15.59 33.60 -11.02
CA LYS A 2 -16.07 32.26 -10.66
C LYS A 2 -14.88 31.29 -10.66
N LYS A 3 -14.47 30.79 -9.50
CA LYS A 3 -13.47 29.70 -9.41
C LYS A 3 -14.07 28.48 -10.10
N LYS A 4 -13.51 28.07 -11.24
CA LYS A 4 -13.87 26.81 -11.90
C LYS A 4 -13.43 25.68 -10.96
N GLN A 5 -14.38 25.05 -10.27
CA GLN A 5 -14.15 23.76 -9.65
C GLN A 5 -13.82 22.78 -10.78
N LYS A 6 -12.52 22.45 -10.92
CA LYS A 6 -12.09 21.28 -11.69
C LYS A 6 -12.82 20.09 -11.05
N LYS A 7 -13.68 19.41 -11.81
CA LYS A 7 -14.11 18.04 -11.48
C LYS A 7 -12.83 17.27 -11.15
N SER A 8 -12.65 16.89 -9.90
CA SER A 8 -11.51 16.08 -9.49
C SER A 8 -11.53 14.84 -10.37
N LYS A 9 -10.41 14.57 -11.07
CA LYS A 9 -10.20 13.24 -11.63
C LYS A 9 -10.42 12.28 -10.46
N GLN A 10 -11.33 11.34 -10.63
CA GLN A 10 -11.57 10.31 -9.64
C GLN A 10 -10.21 9.66 -9.36
N ASP A 11 -9.76 9.79 -8.12
CA ASP A 11 -8.41 9.40 -7.76
C ASP A 11 -8.36 7.88 -7.73
N CYS A 12 -7.73 7.27 -8.73
CA CYS A 12 -7.84 5.84 -8.98
C CYS A 12 -7.24 4.97 -7.87
N LEU A 13 -6.40 5.58 -7.01
CA LEU A 13 -5.75 4.92 -5.88
C LEU A 13 -6.58 4.98 -4.60
N ILE A 14 -7.46 5.97 -4.40
CA ILE A 14 -8.24 6.06 -3.16
C ILE A 14 -9.20 4.86 -3.07
N GLY A 15 -9.23 4.21 -1.91
CA GLY A 15 -9.98 2.98 -1.64
C GLY A 15 -9.27 1.70 -2.09
N ARG A 16 -8.04 1.80 -2.62
CA ARG A 16 -7.24 0.62 -3.00
C ARG A 16 -6.45 0.11 -1.81
N PHE A 17 -6.48 -1.20 -1.66
CA PHE A 17 -5.62 -1.92 -0.73
C PHE A 17 -4.24 -2.10 -1.36
N PHE A 18 -3.18 -2.26 -0.57
CA PHE A 18 -1.85 -2.37 -1.12
C PHE A 18 -0.91 -3.27 -0.31
N HIS A 19 0.13 -3.73 -1.00
CA HIS A 19 1.39 -4.18 -0.42
C HIS A 19 2.52 -3.29 -0.89
N SER A 20 3.32 -2.76 0.04
CA SER A 20 4.54 -2.04 -0.29
C SER A 20 5.70 -3.00 -0.45
N ILE A 21 6.52 -2.79 -1.48
CA ILE A 21 7.71 -3.56 -1.75
C ILE A 21 8.92 -2.63 -1.65
N ASP A 22 9.94 -3.01 -0.88
CA ASP A 22 11.20 -2.25 -0.82
C ASP A 22 12.10 -2.50 -2.04
N ALA A 23 13.23 -1.81 -2.09
CA ALA A 23 14.23 -1.97 -3.15
C ALA A 23 14.87 -3.37 -3.18
N GLY A 24 14.81 -4.12 -2.08
CA GLY A 24 15.28 -5.51 -2.00
C GLY A 24 14.26 -6.51 -2.54
N GLY A 25 13.06 -6.06 -2.90
CA GLY A 25 11.98 -6.95 -3.32
C GLY A 25 11.27 -7.60 -2.13
N ASN A 26 11.31 -6.98 -0.95
CA ASN A 26 10.70 -7.51 0.27
C ASN A 26 9.38 -6.80 0.55
N LEU A 27 8.42 -7.54 1.08
CA LEU A 27 7.13 -6.99 1.50
C LEU A 27 7.30 -6.28 2.84
N CYS A 28 7.02 -4.97 2.89
CA CYS A 28 7.25 -4.18 4.10
C CYS A 28 5.97 -3.80 4.83
N TRP A 29 5.00 -3.22 4.13
CA TRP A 29 3.76 -2.71 4.68
C TRP A 29 2.57 -3.19 3.87
N GLN A 30 1.44 -3.26 4.53
CA GLN A 30 0.13 -3.43 3.90
C GLN A 30 -0.83 -2.37 4.42
N GLY A 31 -1.88 -2.09 3.67
CA GLY A 31 -2.82 -1.05 4.06
C GLY A 31 -3.83 -0.68 2.99
N GLU A 32 -4.48 0.45 3.21
CA GLU A 32 -5.43 1.07 2.27
C GLU A 32 -5.06 2.53 2.03
N VAL A 33 -5.23 3.00 0.79
CA VAL A 33 -5.13 4.42 0.47
C VAL A 33 -6.44 5.11 0.81
N ILE A 34 -6.45 5.92 1.85
CA ILE A 34 -7.67 6.54 2.39
C ILE A 34 -7.88 7.98 1.90
N GLY A 35 -6.89 8.59 1.26
CA GLY A 35 -7.05 9.94 0.72
C GLY A 35 -5.84 10.46 -0.05
N ARG A 36 -6.01 11.64 -0.66
CA ARG A 36 -4.93 12.38 -1.31
C ARG A 36 -4.74 13.72 -0.61
N VAL A 37 -3.50 14.00 -0.21
CA VAL A 37 -3.12 15.23 0.49
C VAL A 37 -2.70 16.32 -0.50
N SER A 38 -1.97 15.94 -1.57
CA SER A 38 -1.54 16.84 -2.63
C SER A 38 -1.37 16.10 -3.96
N GLU A 39 -0.96 16.79 -5.02
CA GLU A 39 -0.72 16.14 -6.32
C GLU A 39 0.34 15.01 -6.25
N GLU A 40 1.26 15.06 -5.30
CA GLU A 40 2.34 14.08 -5.16
C GLU A 40 2.26 13.24 -3.89
N HIS A 41 1.25 13.45 -3.03
CA HIS A 41 1.19 12.80 -1.71
C HIS A 41 -0.17 12.19 -1.43
N TYR A 42 -0.15 10.95 -0.93
CA TYR A 42 -1.32 10.18 -0.52
C TYR A 42 -1.29 9.91 0.98
N LEU A 43 -2.47 9.87 1.58
CA LEU A 43 -2.67 9.42 2.95
C LEU A 43 -3.06 7.94 2.91
N VAL A 44 -2.32 7.10 3.62
CA VAL A 44 -2.57 5.67 3.73
C VAL A 44 -2.83 5.27 5.17
N GLN A 45 -3.73 4.32 5.37
CA GLN A 45 -3.89 3.60 6.63
C GLN A 45 -3.07 2.32 6.54
N LEU A 46 -2.12 2.13 7.46
CA LEU A 46 -1.37 0.88 7.55
C LEU A 46 -2.15 -0.15 8.37
N PHE A 47 -2.04 -1.42 7.98
CA PHE A 47 -2.51 -2.56 8.76
C PHE A 47 -1.32 -3.34 9.31
N ASP A 48 -1.44 -3.80 10.54
CA ASP A 48 -0.47 -4.70 11.14
C ASP A 48 -0.39 -6.01 10.34
N THR A 49 0.81 -6.50 10.06
CA THR A 49 1.02 -7.71 9.25
C THR A 49 0.65 -8.99 9.97
N ALA A 50 0.63 -9.01 11.30
CA ALA A 50 0.30 -10.19 12.10
C ALA A 50 -1.19 -10.26 12.44
N MET A 51 -1.84 -9.12 12.70
CA MET A 51 -3.25 -9.08 13.12
C MET A 51 -4.21 -8.50 12.06
N GLY A 52 -3.72 -7.80 11.04
CA GLY A 52 -4.56 -7.13 10.04
C GLY A 52 -5.27 -5.89 10.60
N GLU A 53 -4.99 -5.49 11.83
CA GLU A 53 -5.64 -4.34 12.48
C GLU A 53 -5.06 -3.00 12.00
N PRO A 54 -5.89 -1.96 11.86
CA PRO A 54 -5.42 -0.59 11.64
C PRO A 54 -4.42 -0.15 12.70
N SER A 55 -3.22 0.22 12.25
CA SER A 55 -2.18 0.80 13.11
C SER A 55 -2.13 2.32 12.94
N VAL A 56 -1.18 2.81 12.17
CA VAL A 56 -0.92 4.25 11.98
C VAL A 56 -1.27 4.69 10.56
N GLN A 57 -1.59 5.98 10.42
CA GLN A 57 -1.71 6.62 9.12
C GLN A 57 -0.38 7.27 8.72
N ARG A 58 -0.06 7.24 7.43
CA ARG A 58 1.15 7.86 6.88
C ARG A 58 0.86 8.64 5.61
N ILE A 59 1.60 9.73 5.44
CA ILE A 59 1.66 10.45 4.17
C ILE A 59 2.82 9.87 3.37
N ILE A 60 2.53 9.39 2.16
CA ILE A 60 3.49 8.71 1.28
C ILE A 60 3.56 9.47 -0.05
N ALA A 61 4.77 9.66 -0.57
CA ALA A 61 4.96 10.25 -1.89
C ALA A 61 4.58 9.25 -2.99
N LEU A 62 3.99 9.75 -4.08
CA LEU A 62 3.59 8.94 -5.24
C LEU A 62 4.79 8.20 -5.85
N SER A 63 5.98 8.79 -5.82
CA SER A 63 7.22 8.16 -6.30
C SER A 63 7.58 6.88 -5.51
N GLU A 64 7.31 6.85 -4.21
CA GLU A 64 7.58 5.69 -3.34
C GLU A 64 6.60 4.54 -3.59
N MET A 65 5.43 4.83 -4.18
CA MET A 65 4.39 3.85 -4.47
C MET A 65 4.61 3.08 -5.77
N SER A 66 5.61 3.44 -6.58
CA SER A 66 5.86 2.78 -7.87
C SER A 66 6.08 1.27 -7.81
N PRO A 67 6.77 0.69 -6.80
CA PRO A 67 6.93 -0.76 -6.69
C PRO A 67 5.77 -1.44 -5.96
N TRP A 68 4.74 -0.71 -5.54
CA TRP A 68 3.66 -1.26 -4.74
C TRP A 68 2.67 -2.04 -5.60
N LEU A 69 2.04 -3.03 -4.97
CA LEU A 69 0.93 -3.78 -5.55
C LEU A 69 -0.36 -3.19 -5.00
N PHE A 70 -1.33 -2.89 -5.87
CA PHE A 70 -2.63 -2.34 -5.51
C PHE A 70 -3.76 -3.31 -5.86
N TYR A 71 -4.77 -3.36 -5.00
CA TYR A 71 -5.88 -4.30 -5.07
C TYR A 71 -7.21 -3.59 -4.90
N SER A 72 -8.29 -4.17 -5.41
CA SER A 72 -9.63 -3.59 -5.32
C SER A 72 -10.24 -3.71 -3.94
N ASN A 73 -9.85 -4.74 -3.18
CA ASN A 73 -10.38 -5.04 -1.85
C ASN A 73 -9.35 -5.86 -1.04
N ALA A 74 -9.65 -6.04 0.25
CA ALA A 74 -8.82 -6.82 1.16
C ALA A 74 -8.70 -8.30 0.76
N ASP A 75 -9.74 -8.90 0.20
CA ASP A 75 -9.73 -10.32 -0.20
C ASP A 75 -8.72 -10.59 -1.33
N GLU A 76 -8.67 -9.71 -2.34
CA GLU A 76 -7.67 -9.77 -3.41
C GLU A 76 -6.25 -9.61 -2.87
N MET A 77 -6.06 -8.70 -1.91
CA MET A 77 -4.78 -8.47 -1.24
C MET A 77 -4.35 -9.74 -0.48
N ASN A 78 -5.22 -10.28 0.37
CA ASN A 78 -4.96 -11.50 1.15
C ASN A 78 -4.68 -12.70 0.26
N HIS A 79 -5.47 -12.90 -0.80
CA HIS A 79 -5.22 -13.95 -1.79
C HIS A 79 -3.86 -13.77 -2.48
N SER A 80 -3.46 -12.52 -2.79
CA SER A 80 -2.13 -12.24 -3.34
C SER A 80 -1.00 -12.58 -2.38
N TYR A 81 -1.22 -12.34 -1.08
CA TYR A 81 -0.28 -12.67 -0.01
C TYR A 81 -0.12 -14.17 0.20
N GLU A 82 -1.21 -14.95 0.12
CA GLU A 82 -1.20 -16.40 0.33
C GLU A 82 -0.76 -17.18 -0.91
N HIS A 83 -1.19 -16.73 -2.11
CA HIS A 83 -1.10 -17.53 -3.33
C HIS A 83 -0.54 -16.78 -4.54
N GLY A 84 -0.44 -15.45 -4.48
CA GLY A 84 -0.11 -14.61 -5.62
C GLY A 84 1.30 -14.01 -5.59
N THR A 85 1.43 -12.84 -6.23
CA THR A 85 2.71 -12.13 -6.39
C THR A 85 3.35 -11.78 -5.05
N ALA A 86 2.57 -11.32 -4.07
CA ALA A 86 3.08 -10.98 -2.75
C ALA A 86 3.64 -12.21 -2.00
N SER A 87 3.09 -13.42 -2.24
CA SER A 87 3.62 -14.66 -1.66
C SER A 87 5.03 -15.02 -2.14
N ARG A 88 5.41 -14.61 -3.36
CA ARG A 88 6.73 -14.89 -3.95
C ARG A 88 7.80 -13.97 -3.35
N VAL A 89 7.46 -12.69 -3.28
CA VAL A 89 8.22 -11.62 -2.62
C VAL A 89 8.53 -12.00 -1.16
N ARG A 90 7.55 -12.57 -0.43
CA ARG A 90 7.77 -13.11 0.93
C ARG A 90 8.74 -14.29 1.00
N LYS A 91 8.77 -15.18 0.01
CA LYS A 91 9.65 -16.36 0.03
C LYS A 91 11.10 -16.03 -0.33
N GLU A 92 11.31 -14.92 -1.02
CA GLU A 92 12.63 -14.45 -1.43
C GLU A 92 13.36 -13.69 -0.32
N THR A 93 12.64 -13.19 0.70
CA THR A 93 13.24 -12.83 2.00
C THR A 93 13.63 -14.11 2.75
N PRO A 94 14.92 -14.39 2.99
CA PRO A 94 15.31 -15.42 3.95
C PRO A 94 14.79 -15.00 5.33
N GLU A 95 14.30 -15.97 6.13
CA GLU A 95 13.98 -15.81 7.56
C GLU A 95 15.24 -15.52 8.42
N GLU A 96 16.26 -14.88 7.87
CA GLU A 96 17.46 -14.47 8.57
C GLU A 96 17.27 -13.04 9.09
N ILE A 97 16.79 -12.93 10.32
CA ILE A 97 17.41 -12.19 11.43
C ILE A 97 16.38 -12.21 12.56
N ARG A 98 16.58 -13.11 13.52
CA ARG A 98 16.17 -12.90 14.90
C ARG A 98 17.00 -13.80 15.84
N ASP A 99 18.31 -13.55 15.83
CA ASP A 99 19.14 -13.72 17.03
C ASP A 99 19.48 -12.31 17.53
N TYR A 100 18.78 -11.87 18.58
CA TYR A 100 19.23 -10.86 19.54
C TYR A 100 18.57 -11.13 20.88
#